data_AF-A0A6N7M5W0-F1
#
_entry.id   AF-A0A6N7M5W0-F1
#
_cell.length_a   1.000
_cell.length_b   1.000
_cell.length_c   1.000
_cell.angle_alpha   90.00
_cell.angle_beta   90.00
_cell.angle_gamma   90.00
#
_symmetry.space_group_name_H-M   'P 1'
#
loop_
_entity.id
_entity.type
_entity.pdbx_description
1 polymer ?
#
loop_
_entity_poly.entity_id
_entity_poly.type
_entity_poly.pdbx_seq_one_letter_code
_entity_poly.pdbx_strand_id
1 'polypeptide(L)'
;MSNLIKGENMGKTCKYCRKQIDKKAKKCEFCGELIGFRGFLRNNGNYVTCFNILISLGLLSMAYLHYHAREKAVRDKEIIKSKLESKNEILRKMPRENISKAAREDLKPKRERRFETVFPDEESREEAKKIEELILKGDESLEAGRGDVAQQFYLEAARLERASPLIRQTPETLVPKAVGYSYIERGEPERAREEFEKALRRNPRDIEAQRGAAYSEILGW
;
A
#
# COMPACT_ATOMS: atom_id res chain seq x y z
N MET A 1 -91.12 -27.64 -3.22
CA MET A 1 -90.04 -26.66 -3.12
C MET A 1 -89.18 -27.04 -1.93
N SER A 2 -88.08 -27.73 -2.19
CA SER A 2 -87.21 -28.31 -1.15
C SER A 2 -85.95 -27.45 -1.03
N ASN A 3 -85.83 -26.72 0.08
CA ASN A 3 -84.65 -25.92 0.40
C ASN A 3 -83.54 -26.83 0.97
N LEU A 4 -82.48 -27.01 0.18
CA LEU A 4 -81.23 -27.65 0.55
C LEU A 4 -80.46 -26.77 1.54
N ILE A 5 -80.44 -27.18 2.81
CA ILE A 5 -79.57 -26.63 3.85
C ILE A 5 -78.13 -27.04 3.51
N LYS A 6 -77.33 -26.09 3.03
CA LYS A 6 -75.89 -26.28 2.81
C LYS A 6 -75.20 -26.47 4.15
N GLY A 7 -74.59 -27.63 4.34
CA GLY A 7 -73.85 -28.00 5.54
C GLY A 7 -72.74 -27.00 5.88
N GLU A 8 -72.66 -26.66 7.16
CA GLU A 8 -71.71 -25.72 7.72
C GLU A 8 -70.27 -26.22 7.55
N ASN A 9 -69.50 -25.51 6.73
CA ASN A 9 -68.04 -25.65 6.68
C ASN A 9 -67.46 -25.11 7.99
N MET A 10 -67.34 -25.95 9.01
CA MET A 10 -66.66 -25.58 10.25
C MET A 10 -65.21 -25.16 9.95
N GLY A 11 -64.88 -23.88 10.11
CA GLY A 11 -63.54 -23.33 9.93
C GLY A 11 -62.53 -23.88 10.94
N LYS A 12 -61.24 -23.72 10.67
CA LYS A 12 -60.18 -24.01 11.67
C LYS A 12 -59.88 -22.71 12.44
N THR A 13 -59.33 -22.79 13.65
CA THR A 13 -58.92 -21.61 14.43
C THR A 13 -57.42 -21.38 14.32
N CYS A 14 -57.00 -20.12 14.12
CA CYS A 14 -55.58 -19.78 14.13
C CYS A 14 -54.98 -19.99 15.52
N LYS A 15 -53.83 -20.69 15.62
CA LYS A 15 -53.20 -20.99 16.91
C LYS A 15 -52.67 -19.76 17.67
N TYR A 16 -52.45 -18.65 16.97
CA TYR A 16 -51.83 -17.45 17.54
C TYR A 16 -52.87 -16.41 17.95
N CYS A 17 -53.74 -16.02 17.02
CA CYS A 17 -54.77 -15.01 17.29
C CYS A 17 -56.14 -15.59 17.64
N ARG A 18 -56.32 -16.92 17.62
CA ARG A 18 -57.56 -17.66 17.92
C ARG A 18 -58.78 -17.35 17.05
N LYS A 19 -58.67 -16.48 16.06
CA LYS A 19 -59.75 -16.20 15.10
C LYS A 19 -60.01 -17.38 14.16
N GLN A 20 -61.26 -17.56 13.77
CA GLN A 20 -61.65 -18.54 12.76
C GLN A 20 -61.11 -18.12 11.39
N ILE A 21 -60.69 -19.11 10.63
CA ILE A 21 -60.08 -18.97 9.32
C ILE A 21 -60.55 -20.11 8.41
N ASP A 22 -60.50 -19.88 7.11
CA ASP A 22 -60.82 -20.91 6.12
C ASP A 22 -59.93 -22.14 6.30
N LYS A 23 -60.52 -23.34 6.23
CA LYS A 23 -59.78 -24.62 6.27
C LYS A 23 -58.65 -24.68 5.24
N LYS A 24 -58.83 -24.06 4.06
CA LYS A 24 -57.85 -24.01 2.98
C LYS A 24 -56.86 -22.84 3.07
N ALA A 25 -57.02 -21.91 4.02
CA ALA A 25 -56.11 -20.78 4.17
C ALA A 25 -54.68 -21.25 4.53
N LYS A 26 -53.70 -20.78 3.75
CA LYS A 26 -52.25 -20.98 3.98
C LYS A 26 -51.65 -19.95 4.94
N LYS A 27 -52.33 -18.82 5.17
CA LYS A 27 -51.93 -17.70 6.05
C LYS A 27 -53.14 -17.22 6.84
N CYS A 28 -52.92 -16.77 8.07
CA CYS A 28 -53.95 -16.10 8.84
C CYS A 28 -54.15 -14.68 8.29
N GLU A 29 -55.37 -14.33 7.91
CA GLU A 29 -55.69 -12.98 7.44
C GLU A 29 -55.57 -11.92 8.55
N PHE A 30 -55.68 -12.34 9.82
CA PHE A 30 -55.67 -11.40 10.95
C PHE A 30 -54.29 -11.11 11.51
N CYS A 31 -53.46 -12.14 11.71
CA CYS A 31 -52.11 -11.97 12.29
C CYS A 31 -50.98 -12.20 11.28
N GLY A 32 -51.31 -12.57 10.04
CA GLY A 32 -50.34 -12.81 8.99
C GLY A 32 -49.52 -14.10 9.12
N GLU A 33 -49.76 -14.91 10.15
CA GLU A 33 -48.95 -16.11 10.40
C GLU A 33 -49.27 -17.24 9.41
N LEU A 34 -48.27 -17.97 8.92
CA LEU A 34 -48.45 -19.10 8.01
C LEU A 34 -49.01 -20.33 8.74
N ILE A 35 -50.08 -20.91 8.19
CA ILE A 35 -50.84 -21.99 8.82
C ILE A 35 -50.62 -23.27 8.01
N GLY A 36 -49.69 -24.10 8.50
CA GLY A 36 -49.37 -25.40 7.90
C GLY A 36 -47.88 -25.65 7.66
N PHE A 37 -47.05 -24.60 7.64
CA PHE A 37 -45.62 -24.76 7.32
C PHE A 37 -44.81 -25.44 8.44
N ARG A 38 -45.27 -25.38 9.69
CA ARG A 38 -44.59 -26.01 10.84
C ARG A 38 -44.72 -27.53 10.92
N GLY A 39 -45.55 -28.16 10.08
CA GLY A 39 -45.68 -29.63 10.05
C GLY A 39 -44.53 -30.34 9.33
N PHE A 40 -43.93 -29.70 8.33
CA PHE A 40 -42.88 -30.33 7.50
C PHE A 40 -41.55 -30.45 8.24
N LEU A 41 -41.23 -29.52 9.13
CA LEU A 41 -39.97 -29.53 9.89
C LEU A 41 -40.01 -30.40 11.15
N ARG A 42 -41.18 -30.87 11.59
CA ARG A 42 -41.31 -31.62 12.84
C ARG A 42 -41.23 -33.14 12.68
N ASN A 43 -41.34 -33.65 11.45
CA ASN A 43 -41.27 -35.09 11.17
C ASN A 43 -39.91 -35.57 10.63
N ASN A 44 -38.92 -34.67 10.55
CA ASN A 44 -37.58 -34.93 10.01
C ASN A 44 -36.48 -34.68 11.07
N GLY A 45 -36.67 -35.18 12.30
CA GLY A 45 -35.70 -35.01 13.39
C GLY A 45 -34.27 -35.43 13.03
N ASN A 46 -34.12 -36.40 12.13
CA ASN A 46 -32.82 -36.86 11.64
C ASN A 46 -32.11 -35.88 10.69
N TYR A 47 -32.83 -35.01 9.99
CA TYR A 47 -32.19 -34.04 9.08
C TYR A 47 -31.59 -32.85 9.82
N VAL A 48 -32.22 -32.42 10.92
CA VAL A 48 -31.71 -31.31 11.74
C VAL A 48 -30.40 -31.72 12.44
N THR A 49 -30.30 -32.95 12.93
CA THR A 49 -29.06 -33.47 13.52
C THR A 49 -27.94 -33.58 12.47
N CYS A 50 -28.23 -34.14 11.29
CA CYS A 50 -27.24 -34.19 10.20
C CYS A 50 -26.76 -32.80 9.77
N PHE A 51 -27.65 -31.81 9.67
CA PHE A 51 -27.28 -30.46 9.30
C PHE A 51 -26.38 -29.78 10.35
N ASN A 52 -26.67 -29.98 11.64
CA ASN A 52 -25.81 -29.46 12.72
C ASN A 52 -24.42 -30.10 12.72
N ILE A 53 -24.33 -31.41 12.42
CA ILE A 53 -23.03 -32.09 12.27
C ILE A 53 -22.25 -31.50 11.10
N LEU A 54 -22.90 -31.27 9.94
CA LEU A 54 -22.25 -30.66 8.77
C LEU A 54 -21.76 -29.23 9.04
N ILE A 55 -22.55 -28.41 9.73
CA ILE A 55 -22.12 -27.06 10.15
C ILE A 55 -20.89 -27.17 11.07
N SER A 56 -20.91 -28.09 12.04
CA SER A 56 -19.81 -28.25 13.00
C SER A 56 -18.51 -28.68 12.30
N LEU A 57 -18.60 -29.62 11.35
CA LEU A 57 -17.47 -30.03 10.52
C LEU A 57 -16.96 -28.89 9.62
N GLY A 58 -17.85 -28.08 9.06
CA GLY A 58 -17.49 -26.91 8.26
C GLY A 58 -16.75 -25.85 9.07
N LEU A 59 -17.22 -25.55 10.28
CA LEU A 59 -16.55 -24.62 11.20
C LEU A 59 -15.17 -25.13 11.61
N LEU A 60 -15.04 -26.42 11.91
CA LEU A 60 -13.76 -27.05 12.26
C LEU A 60 -12.76 -27.00 11.08
N SER A 61 -13.23 -27.26 9.86
CA SER A 61 -12.42 -27.16 8.63
C SER A 61 -11.92 -25.74 8.39
N MET A 62 -12.78 -24.73 8.55
CA MET A 62 -12.39 -23.32 8.43
C MET A 62 -11.40 -22.90 9.51
N ALA A 63 -11.59 -23.34 10.75
CA ALA A 63 -10.65 -23.07 11.84
C ALA A 63 -9.27 -23.69 11.56
N TYR A 64 -9.23 -24.92 11.04
CA TYR A 64 -8.00 -25.60 10.63
C TYR A 64 -7.27 -24.88 9.50
N LEU A 65 -7.99 -24.40 8.47
CA LEU A 65 -7.40 -23.61 7.39
C LEU A 65 -6.83 -22.28 7.90
N HIS A 66 -7.54 -21.58 8.79
CA HIS A 66 -7.04 -20.36 9.42
C HIS A 66 -5.78 -20.59 10.25
N TYR A 67 -5.72 -21.69 10.99
CA TYR A 67 -4.54 -22.07 11.76
C TYR A 67 -3.33 -22.29 10.85
N HIS A 68 -3.48 -23.09 9.78
CA HIS A 68 -2.40 -23.34 8.82
C HIS A 68 -1.94 -22.09 8.08
N ALA A 69 -2.86 -21.22 7.70
CA ALA A 69 -2.53 -19.94 7.08
C ALA A 69 -1.69 -19.06 8.02
N ARG A 70 -2.02 -19.02 9.32
CA ARG A 70 -1.24 -18.30 10.33
C ARG A 70 0.15 -18.91 10.51
N GLU A 71 0.25 -20.23 10.59
CA GLU A 71 1.53 -20.92 10.75
C GLU A 71 2.46 -20.68 9.55
N LYS A 72 1.93 -20.70 8.33
CA LYS A 72 2.68 -20.33 7.13
C LYS A 72 3.14 -18.87 7.16
N ALA A 73 2.27 -17.95 7.55
CA ALA A 73 2.63 -16.53 7.65
C ALA A 73 3.73 -16.27 8.69
N VAL A 74 3.73 -17.00 9.81
CA VAL A 74 4.81 -16.92 10.82
C VAL A 74 6.14 -17.43 10.26
N ARG A 75 6.14 -18.59 9.60
CA ARG A 75 7.34 -19.14 8.95
C ARG A 75 7.90 -18.20 7.87
N ASP A 76 7.04 -17.65 7.02
CA ASP A 76 7.47 -16.70 5.98
C ASP A 76 8.07 -15.43 6.60
N LYS A 77 7.52 -14.95 7.72
CA LYS A 77 8.06 -13.80 8.47
C LYS A 77 9.45 -14.10 9.04
N GLU A 78 9.69 -15.29 9.57
CA GLU A 78 11.00 -15.71 10.07
C GLU A 78 12.04 -15.84 8.95
N ILE A 79 11.66 -16.39 7.80
CA ILE A 79 12.53 -16.48 6.61
C ILE A 79 12.90 -15.07 6.09
N ILE A 80 11.94 -14.14 6.05
CA ILE A 80 12.21 -12.76 5.65
C ILE A 80 13.14 -12.08 6.65
N LYS A 81 12.92 -12.30 7.95
CA LYS A 81 13.76 -11.75 9.02
C LYS A 81 15.19 -12.25 8.93
N SER A 82 15.42 -13.55 8.73
CA SER A 82 16.76 -14.12 8.61
C SER A 82 17.48 -13.65 7.34
N LYS A 83 16.76 -13.48 6.23
CA LYS A 83 17.31 -12.85 5.01
C LYS A 83 17.71 -11.38 5.21
N LEU A 84 16.93 -10.63 5.98
CA LEU A 84 17.25 -9.25 6.32
C LEU A 84 18.47 -9.17 7.26
N GLU A 85 18.55 -10.06 8.24
CA GLU A 85 19.69 -10.14 9.17
C GLU A 85 20.98 -10.49 8.44
N SER A 86 20.97 -11.49 7.55
CA SER A 86 22.15 -11.85 6.76
C SER A 86 22.57 -10.72 5.80
N LYS A 87 21.61 -10.07 5.15
CA LYS A 87 21.89 -8.88 4.32
C LYS A 87 22.49 -7.73 5.15
N ASN A 88 21.94 -7.48 6.34
CA ASN A 88 22.45 -6.44 7.24
C ASN A 88 23.84 -6.78 7.80
N GLU A 89 24.13 -8.06 8.03
CA GLU A 89 25.45 -8.51 8.45
C GLU A 89 26.50 -8.31 7.35
N ILE A 90 26.16 -8.63 6.09
CA ILE A 90 26.99 -8.33 4.93
C ILE A 90 27.25 -6.83 4.83
N LEU A 91 26.19 -6.01 4.96
CA LEU A 91 26.30 -4.54 4.94
C LEU A 91 27.14 -3.97 6.09
N ARG A 92 27.10 -4.59 7.28
CA ARG A 92 27.95 -4.19 8.42
C ARG A 92 29.42 -4.54 8.24
N LYS A 93 29.71 -5.65 7.55
CA LYS A 93 31.08 -6.12 7.29
C LYS A 93 31.74 -5.38 6.12
N MET A 94 30.96 -4.77 5.24
CA MET A 94 31.48 -3.91 4.19
C MET A 94 31.83 -2.52 4.77
N PRO A 95 33.04 -2.00 4.51
CA PRO A 95 33.35 -0.60 4.80
C PRO A 95 32.32 0.29 4.10
N ARG A 96 31.71 1.26 4.80
CA ARG A 96 30.69 2.15 4.23
C ARG A 96 31.17 2.84 2.94
N GLU A 97 32.47 3.17 2.88
CA GLU A 97 33.14 3.74 1.70
C GLU A 97 33.09 2.81 0.46
N ASN A 98 33.10 1.49 0.64
CA ASN A 98 33.09 0.55 -0.48
C ASN A 98 31.68 0.30 -1.01
N ILE A 99 30.64 0.44 -0.19
CA ILE A 99 29.24 0.24 -0.62
C ILE A 99 28.78 1.39 -1.52
N SER A 100 29.06 2.64 -1.13
CA SER A 100 28.68 3.82 -1.92
C SER A 100 29.42 3.83 -3.25
N LYS A 101 30.72 3.51 -3.24
CA LYS A 101 31.55 3.44 -4.44
C LYS A 101 31.12 2.33 -5.40
N ALA A 102 30.91 1.10 -4.93
CA ALA A 102 30.47 -0.01 -5.78
C ALA A 102 29.07 0.25 -6.38
N ALA A 103 28.13 0.78 -5.59
CA ALA A 103 26.81 1.14 -6.08
C ALA A 103 26.84 2.25 -7.15
N ARG A 104 27.75 3.22 -7.01
CA ARG A 104 27.96 4.28 -8.02
C ARG A 104 28.53 3.71 -9.32
N GLU A 105 29.51 2.81 -9.23
CA GLU A 105 30.12 2.16 -10.39
C GLU A 105 29.11 1.28 -11.16
N ASP A 106 28.27 0.52 -10.45
CA ASP A 106 27.22 -0.31 -11.07
C ASP A 106 26.12 0.50 -11.76
N LEU A 107 25.84 1.71 -11.25
CA LEU A 107 24.82 2.60 -11.82
C LEU A 107 25.34 3.42 -13.00
N LYS A 108 26.65 3.66 -13.10
CA LYS A 108 27.28 4.47 -14.15
C LYS A 108 26.84 4.10 -15.58
N PRO A 109 26.90 2.83 -16.03
CA PRO A 109 26.50 2.46 -17.39
C PRO A 109 24.98 2.54 -17.64
N LYS A 110 24.16 2.57 -16.58
CA LYS A 110 22.71 2.83 -16.72
C LYS A 110 22.42 4.32 -16.88
N ARG A 111 23.21 5.18 -16.24
CA ARG A 111 23.09 6.63 -16.34
C ARG A 111 23.61 7.14 -17.69
N GLU A 112 24.74 6.64 -18.17
CA GLU A 112 25.30 7.00 -19.48
C GLU A 112 24.32 6.73 -20.64
N ARG A 113 23.75 5.52 -20.71
CA ARG A 113 22.72 5.16 -21.69
C ARG A 113 21.47 6.04 -21.61
N ARG A 114 21.13 6.52 -20.42
CA ARG A 114 19.98 7.40 -20.23
C ARG A 114 20.23 8.78 -20.84
N PHE A 115 21.42 9.36 -20.67
CA PHE A 115 21.72 10.66 -21.28
C PHE A 115 21.61 10.63 -22.80
N GLU A 116 22.04 9.53 -23.42
CA GLU A 116 21.90 9.33 -24.87
C GLU A 116 20.43 9.29 -25.33
N THR A 117 19.53 8.74 -24.51
CA THR A 117 18.10 8.66 -24.84
C THR A 117 17.33 9.96 -24.58
N VAL A 118 17.74 10.73 -23.57
CA VAL A 118 16.98 11.92 -23.10
C VAL A 118 17.47 13.21 -23.74
N PHE A 119 18.76 13.30 -24.05
CA PHE A 119 19.40 14.50 -24.60
C PHE A 119 19.98 14.19 -25.99
N PRO A 120 19.28 14.56 -27.07
CA PRO A 120 19.70 14.22 -28.43
C PRO A 120 20.94 15.01 -28.86
N ASP A 121 21.03 16.27 -28.45
CA ASP A 121 22.17 17.14 -28.73
C ASP A 121 23.37 16.83 -27.83
N GLU A 122 24.58 17.04 -28.35
CA GLU A 122 25.83 16.76 -27.63
C GLU A 122 26.07 17.76 -26.50
N GLU A 123 25.69 19.03 -26.71
CA GLU A 123 25.83 20.11 -25.73
C GLU A 123 25.04 19.82 -24.44
N SER A 124 23.75 19.49 -24.54
CA SER A 124 22.94 19.13 -23.37
C SER A 124 23.43 17.86 -22.69
N ARG A 125 24.02 16.91 -23.43
CA ARG A 125 24.65 15.72 -22.85
C ARG A 125 25.87 16.08 -22.02
N GLU A 126 26.72 16.98 -22.50
CA GLU A 126 27.88 17.46 -21.74
C GLU A 126 27.45 18.25 -20.50
N GLU A 127 26.46 19.14 -20.62
CA GLU A 127 25.92 19.88 -19.48
C GLU A 127 25.33 18.94 -18.42
N ALA A 128 24.55 17.94 -18.84
CA ALA A 128 23.95 16.97 -17.93
C ALA A 128 25.02 16.13 -17.21
N LYS A 129 26.07 15.71 -17.92
CA LYS A 129 27.23 15.03 -17.31
C LYS A 129 27.93 15.92 -16.28
N LYS A 130 28.12 17.20 -16.58
CA LYS A 130 28.74 18.16 -15.67
C LYS A 130 27.92 18.38 -14.40
N ILE A 131 26.59 18.49 -14.53
CA ILE A 131 25.67 18.57 -13.38
C ILE A 131 25.79 17.31 -12.52
N GLU A 132 25.80 16.13 -13.12
CA GLU A 132 25.95 14.88 -12.38
C GLU A 132 27.30 14.78 -11.67
N GLU A 133 28.38 15.18 -12.31
CA GLU A 133 29.71 15.22 -11.69
C GLU A 133 29.73 16.14 -10.47
N LEU A 134 29.07 17.29 -10.54
CA LEU A 134 28.93 18.20 -9.40
C LEU A 134 28.12 17.55 -8.26
N ILE A 135 27.01 16.88 -8.55
CA ILE A 135 26.24 16.15 -7.53
C ILE A 135 27.12 15.08 -6.88
N LEU A 136 27.88 14.33 -7.66
CA LEU A 136 28.77 13.28 -7.15
C LEU A 136 29.84 13.86 -6.19
N LYS A 137 30.48 14.97 -6.57
CA LYS A 137 31.44 15.68 -5.70
C LYS A 137 30.78 16.23 -4.43
N GLY A 138 29.52 16.65 -4.55
CA GLY A 138 28.69 17.04 -3.42
C GLY A 138 28.49 15.89 -2.45
N ASP A 139 28.06 14.73 -2.95
CA ASP A 139 27.82 13.52 -2.16
C ASP A 139 29.11 13.04 -1.46
N GLU A 140 30.23 13.02 -2.18
CA GLU A 140 31.55 12.68 -1.62
C GLU A 140 31.99 13.65 -0.52
N SER A 141 31.68 14.94 -0.69
CA SER A 141 31.98 15.95 0.33
C SER A 141 31.10 15.79 1.56
N LEU A 142 29.83 15.42 1.37
CA LEU A 142 28.88 15.15 2.46
C LEU A 142 29.29 13.91 3.26
N GLU A 143 29.65 12.82 2.58
CA GLU A 143 30.17 11.59 3.20
C GLU A 143 31.43 11.84 4.02
N ALA A 144 32.26 12.80 3.59
CA ALA A 144 33.45 13.23 4.31
C ALA A 144 33.19 14.27 5.42
N GLY A 145 31.92 14.56 5.73
CA GLY A 145 31.52 15.52 6.77
C GLY A 145 31.74 16.98 6.40
N ARG A 146 32.01 17.30 5.13
CA ARG A 146 32.22 18.67 4.62
C ARG A 146 30.93 19.22 4.01
N GLY A 147 29.92 19.43 4.85
CA GLY A 147 28.58 19.90 4.44
C GLY A 147 28.59 21.21 3.65
N ASP A 148 29.41 22.18 4.05
CA ASP A 148 29.52 23.46 3.33
C ASP A 148 30.07 23.31 1.91
N VAL A 149 31.08 22.45 1.73
CA VAL A 149 31.66 22.16 0.41
C VAL A 149 30.66 21.39 -0.45
N ALA A 150 29.94 20.43 0.14
CA ALA A 150 28.89 19.70 -0.55
C ALA A 150 27.81 20.64 -1.09
N GLN A 151 27.38 21.60 -0.27
CA GLN A 151 26.38 22.58 -0.67
C GLN A 151 26.84 23.46 -1.83
N GLN A 152 28.12 23.87 -1.86
CA GLN A 152 28.65 24.63 -3.01
C GLN A 152 28.51 23.85 -4.31
N PHE A 153 28.86 22.56 -4.30
CA PHE A 153 28.69 21.71 -5.48
C PHE A 153 27.23 21.55 -5.88
N TYR A 154 26.31 21.33 -4.94
CA TYR A 154 24.89 21.21 -5.26
C TYR A 154 24.27 22.51 -5.76
N LEU A 155 24.68 23.66 -5.21
CA LEU A 155 24.21 24.96 -5.67
C LEU A 155 24.74 25.29 -7.08
N GLU A 156 25.97 24.91 -7.39
CA GLU A 156 26.52 25.04 -8.74
C GLU A 156 25.81 24.11 -9.73
N ALA A 157 25.51 22.87 -9.32
CA ALA A 157 24.68 21.96 -10.11
C ALA A 157 23.29 22.57 -10.39
N ALA A 158 22.66 23.18 -9.38
CA ALA A 158 21.39 23.90 -9.51
C ALA A 158 21.47 25.17 -10.36
N ARG A 159 22.64 25.81 -10.43
CA ARG A 159 22.88 26.95 -11.31
C ARG A 159 22.91 26.49 -12.78
N LEU A 160 23.68 25.44 -13.08
CA LEU A 160 23.77 24.87 -14.42
C LEU A 160 22.43 24.31 -14.88
N GLU A 161 21.71 23.59 -14.01
CA GLU A 161 20.37 23.09 -14.32
C GLU A 161 19.40 24.23 -14.68
N ARG A 162 19.45 25.36 -13.97
CA ARG A 162 18.61 26.52 -14.26
C ARG A 162 18.98 27.20 -15.58
N ALA A 163 20.25 27.15 -15.98
CA ALA A 163 20.71 27.71 -17.24
C ALA A 163 20.27 26.87 -18.45
N SER A 164 20.00 25.57 -18.26
CA SER A 164 19.63 24.64 -19.32
C SER A 164 18.14 24.27 -19.30
N PRO A 165 17.30 24.82 -20.21
CA PRO A 165 15.86 24.59 -20.20
C PRO A 165 15.47 23.11 -20.39
N LEU A 166 16.27 22.36 -21.16
CA LEU A 166 16.04 20.94 -21.45
C LEU A 166 16.23 20.11 -20.19
N ILE A 167 17.32 20.33 -19.46
CA ILE A 167 17.62 19.61 -18.22
C ILE A 167 16.59 19.94 -17.14
N ARG A 168 16.23 21.22 -17.01
CA ARG A 168 15.23 21.69 -16.03
C ARG A 168 13.87 21.02 -16.15
N GLN A 169 13.46 20.64 -17.35
CA GLN A 169 12.18 19.99 -17.61
C GLN A 169 12.19 18.48 -17.36
N THR A 170 13.36 17.88 -17.12
CA THR A 170 13.42 16.45 -16.87
C THR A 170 12.79 16.10 -15.50
N PRO A 171 11.83 15.16 -15.43
CA PRO A 171 11.17 14.81 -14.17
C PRO A 171 12.11 14.20 -13.13
N GLU A 172 13.24 13.64 -13.58
CA GLU A 172 14.15 12.82 -12.76
C GLU A 172 15.42 13.58 -12.32
N THR A 173 15.45 14.90 -12.44
CA THR A 173 16.57 15.71 -11.97
C THR A 173 16.86 15.45 -10.49
N LEU A 174 18.09 15.02 -10.19
CA LEU A 174 18.53 14.75 -8.82
C LEU A 174 18.83 16.03 -8.03
N VAL A 175 18.95 17.17 -8.72
CA VAL A 175 19.47 18.42 -8.17
C VAL A 175 18.66 18.96 -6.98
N PRO A 176 17.32 19.15 -7.05
CA PRO A 176 16.60 19.73 -5.93
C PRO A 176 16.64 18.84 -4.67
N LYS A 177 16.69 17.51 -4.84
CA LYS A 177 16.84 16.58 -3.71
C LYS A 177 18.19 16.75 -3.03
N ALA A 178 19.26 16.80 -3.81
CA ALA A 178 20.62 16.96 -3.31
C ALA A 178 20.79 18.27 -2.54
N VAL A 179 20.25 19.37 -3.07
CA VAL A 179 20.21 20.66 -2.36
C VAL A 179 19.39 20.55 -1.07
N GLY A 180 18.22 19.91 -1.10
CA GLY A 180 17.38 19.68 0.08
C GLY A 180 18.11 18.96 1.22
N TYR A 181 18.80 17.85 0.92
CA TYR A 181 19.60 17.14 1.92
C TYR A 181 20.72 17.99 2.50
N SER A 182 21.37 18.84 1.68
CA SER A 182 22.40 19.73 2.18
C SER A 182 21.89 20.78 3.18
N TYR A 183 20.62 21.22 3.03
CA TYR A 183 20.00 22.12 4.00
C TYR A 183 19.63 21.40 5.31
N ILE A 184 19.19 20.14 5.24
CA ILE A 184 18.96 19.32 6.45
C ILE A 184 20.25 19.23 7.29
N GLU A 185 21.38 18.89 6.66
CA GLU A 185 22.66 18.72 7.35
C GLU A 185 23.18 20.03 7.98
N ARG A 186 22.75 21.18 7.44
CA ARG A 186 23.06 22.51 8.00
C ARG A 186 22.07 22.97 9.08
N GLY A 187 21.05 22.18 9.40
CA GLY A 187 20.00 22.58 10.34
C GLY A 187 19.07 23.66 9.79
N GLU A 188 18.88 23.71 8.47
CA GLU A 188 17.98 24.65 7.78
C GLU A 188 16.75 23.91 7.20
N PRO A 189 15.89 23.26 8.03
CA PRO A 189 14.84 22.35 7.55
C PRO A 189 13.79 23.01 6.66
N GLU A 190 13.48 24.30 6.85
CA GLU A 190 12.47 24.97 6.01
C GLU A 190 12.94 25.17 4.57
N ARG A 191 14.23 25.50 4.38
CA ARG A 191 14.81 25.59 3.02
C ARG A 191 14.92 24.20 2.40
N ALA A 192 15.21 23.18 3.21
CA ALA A 192 15.21 21.81 2.74
C ALA A 192 13.83 21.38 2.21
N ARG A 193 12.77 21.69 2.97
CA ARG A 193 11.37 21.43 2.59
C ARG A 193 11.04 22.06 1.24
N GLU A 194 11.37 23.33 1.04
CA GLU A 194 11.11 24.02 -0.24
C GLU A 194 11.76 23.32 -1.44
N GLU A 195 12.99 22.82 -1.27
CA GLU A 195 13.71 22.10 -2.33
C GLU A 195 13.12 20.70 -2.58
N PHE A 196 12.71 19.98 -1.54
CA PHE A 196 11.99 18.70 -1.72
C PHE A 196 10.63 18.89 -2.37
N GLU A 197 9.90 19.96 -2.06
CA GLU A 197 8.66 20.29 -2.76
C GLU A 197 8.90 20.61 -4.24
N LYS A 198 10.03 21.26 -4.60
CA LYS A 198 10.42 21.43 -6.00
C LYS A 198 10.66 20.08 -6.68
N ALA A 199 11.34 19.14 -6.03
CA ALA A 199 11.53 17.78 -6.54
C ALA A 199 10.18 17.06 -6.74
N LEU A 200 9.28 17.14 -5.75
CA LEU A 200 7.96 16.49 -5.80
C LEU A 200 7.03 17.09 -6.86
N ARG A 201 7.13 18.39 -7.15
CA ARG A 201 6.41 19.01 -8.27
C ARG A 201 6.83 18.43 -9.62
N ARG A 202 8.11 18.04 -9.78
CA ARG A 202 8.63 17.41 -11.01
C ARG A 202 8.28 15.92 -11.06
N ASN A 203 8.43 15.22 -9.94
CA ASN A 203 8.09 13.80 -9.82
C ASN A 203 7.37 13.53 -8.49
N PRO A 204 6.02 13.51 -8.48
CA PRO A 204 5.24 13.26 -7.26
C PRO A 204 5.46 11.87 -6.64
N ARG A 205 6.01 10.92 -7.40
CA ARG A 205 6.28 9.53 -6.96
C ARG A 205 7.74 9.33 -6.52
N ASP A 206 8.53 10.39 -6.41
CA ASP A 206 9.91 10.29 -5.92
C ASP A 206 9.93 10.00 -4.41
N ILE A 207 10.19 8.75 -4.06
CA ILE A 207 10.21 8.26 -2.67
C ILE A 207 11.27 8.98 -1.83
N GLU A 208 12.42 9.34 -2.43
CA GLU A 208 13.48 10.03 -1.70
C GLU A 208 13.08 11.46 -1.39
N ALA A 209 12.44 12.17 -2.33
CA ALA A 209 11.93 13.50 -2.09
C ALA A 209 10.79 13.51 -1.04
N GLN A 210 9.90 12.50 -1.07
CA GLN A 210 8.84 12.35 -0.07
C GLN A 210 9.42 12.16 1.34
N ARG A 211 10.45 11.31 1.47
CA ARG A 211 11.15 11.09 2.73
C ARG A 211 11.88 12.34 3.21
N GLY A 212 12.58 13.02 2.32
CA GLY A 212 13.27 14.27 2.64
C GLY A 212 12.33 15.36 3.12
N ALA A 213 11.17 15.53 2.46
CA ALA A 213 10.13 16.47 2.89
C ALA A 213 9.59 16.12 4.29
N ALA A 214 9.25 14.85 4.53
CA ALA A 214 8.78 14.39 5.84
C ALA A 214 9.84 14.59 6.93
N TYR A 215 11.11 14.35 6.62
CA TYR A 215 12.21 14.56 7.57
C TYR A 215 12.41 16.03 7.89
N SER A 216 12.32 16.90 6.88
CA SER A 216 12.38 18.36 7.05
C SER A 216 11.24 18.86 7.93
N GLU A 217 10.03 18.31 7.75
CA GLU A 217 8.87 18.65 8.58
C GLU A 217 9.06 18.21 10.03
N ILE A 218 9.68 17.05 10.30
CA ILE A 218 9.96 16.61 11.68
C ILE A 218 11.00 17.50 12.36
N LEU A 219 12.00 17.99 11.62
CA LEU A 219 13.09 18.81 12.16
C LEU A 219 12.75 20.30 12.33
N GLY A 220 11.68 20.78 11.71
CA GLY A 220 11.27 22.20 11.77
C GLY A 220 10.53 22.63 13.04
N TRP A 221 10.33 21.75 14.02
CA TRP A 221 9.55 22.02 15.26
C TRP A 221 10.42 22.28 16.48
#